data_AF-A0A442LYY3-F1
#
_entry.id   AF-A0A442LYY3-F1
#
_cell.length_a   1.000
_cell.length_b   1.000
_cell.length_c   1.000
_cell.angle_alpha   90.00
_cell.angle_beta   90.00
_cell.angle_gamma   90.00
#
_symmetry.space_group_name_H-M   'P 1'
#
loop_
_entity.id
_entity.type
_entity.pdbx_description
1 polymer ?
#
loop_
_entity_poly.entity_id
_entity_poly.type
_entity_poly.pdbx_seq_one_letter_code
_entity_poly.pdbx_strand_id
1 'polypeptide(L)'
;FHACTYIFVVLGLVVLWRTAHKSHLWWSGKMLLGTMLMGFGMFNLVEGVINHQLLGIHHVNETVPQDQWIYWDIGFLIWGALMLTGGLALARRGKRESPGEPR
;
A
#
# COMPACT_ATOMS: atom_id res chain seq x y z
N PHE A 1 17.16 2.39 5.45
CA PHE A 1 15.70 2.40 5.65
C PHE A 1 15.09 3.80 5.47
N HIS A 2 15.38 4.78 6.34
CA HIS A 2 14.72 6.10 6.31
C HIS A 2 14.87 6.90 5.01
N ALA A 3 16.05 6.87 4.38
CA ALA A 3 16.27 7.56 3.11
C ALA A 3 15.35 7.04 1.98
N CYS A 4 15.23 5.72 1.83
CA CYS A 4 14.32 5.12 0.84
C CYS A 4 12.87 5.48 1.14
N THR A 5 12.43 5.41 2.41
CA THR A 5 11.06 5.80 2.77
C THR A 5 10.78 7.27 2.47
N TYR A 6 11.73 8.18 2.71
CA TYR A 6 11.56 9.59 2.34
C TYR A 6 11.45 9.79 0.83
N ILE A 7 12.25 9.07 0.03
CA ILE A 7 12.13 9.10 -1.44
C ILE A 7 10.73 8.65 -1.88
N PHE A 8 10.22 7.53 -1.35
CA PHE A 8 8.88 7.05 -1.68
C PHE A 8 7.77 8.01 -1.26
N VAL A 9 7.88 8.64 -0.08
CA VAL A 9 6.93 9.68 0.38
C VAL A 9 6.95 10.88 -0.57
N VAL A 10 8.13 11.41 -0.91
CA VAL A 10 8.27 12.54 -1.83
C VAL A 10 7.71 12.21 -3.21
N LEU A 11 8.04 11.04 -3.76
CA LEU A 11 7.49 10.58 -5.04
C LEU A 11 5.96 10.48 -4.99
N GLY A 12 5.41 9.87 -3.94
CA GLY A 12 3.97 9.78 -3.72
C GLY A 12 3.29 11.15 -3.65
N LEU A 13 3.87 12.09 -2.91
CA LEU A 13 3.37 13.47 -2.81
C LEU A 13 3.48 14.23 -4.13
N VAL A 14 4.56 14.06 -4.89
CA VAL A 14 4.71 14.69 -6.22
C VAL A 14 3.67 14.15 -7.20
N VAL A 15 3.42 12.84 -7.21
CA VAL A 15 2.38 12.23 -8.05
C VAL A 15 1.00 12.71 -7.62
N LEU A 16 0.72 12.74 -6.32
CA LEU A 16 -0.54 13.24 -5.77
C LEU A 16 -0.76 14.71 -6.13
N TRP A 17 0.25 15.56 -5.92
CA TRP A 17 0.22 16.98 -6.24
C TRP A 17 -0.01 17.23 -7.73
N ARG A 18 0.72 16.52 -8.60
CA ARG A 18 0.55 16.60 -10.05
C ARG A 18 -0.84 16.15 -10.50
N THR A 19 -1.40 15.13 -9.86
CA THR A 19 -2.74 14.62 -10.19
C THR A 19 -3.83 15.58 -9.69
N ALA A 20 -3.65 16.15 -8.50
CA ALA A 20 -4.56 17.12 -7.92
C ALA A 20 -4.61 18.44 -8.72
N HIS A 21 -3.47 18.87 -9.30
CA HIS A 21 -3.38 20.11 -10.07
C HIS A 21 -3.92 20.01 -11.52
N LYS A 22 -4.23 18.81 -12.03
CA LYS A 22 -4.68 18.60 -13.43
C LYS A 22 -6.19 18.84 -13.69
N SER A 23 -6.94 19.39 -12.74
CA SER A 23 -8.33 19.86 -12.86
C SER A 23 -9.43 18.79 -13.02
N HIS A 24 -10.63 19.14 -12.55
CA HIS A 24 -11.95 18.46 -12.67
C HIS A 24 -12.09 16.97 -12.31
N LEU A 25 -11.11 16.34 -11.64
CA LEU A 25 -11.33 15.02 -11.07
C LEU A 25 -12.36 15.12 -9.95
N TRP A 26 -13.57 14.61 -10.19
CA TRP A 26 -14.46 14.23 -9.10
C TRP A 26 -13.69 13.23 -8.25
N TRP A 27 -13.26 13.66 -7.06
CA TRP A 27 -12.51 12.81 -6.14
C TRP A 27 -13.44 11.70 -5.67
N SER A 28 -13.44 10.59 -6.40
CA SER A 28 -14.04 9.36 -5.91
C SER A 28 -13.26 8.97 -4.66
N GLY A 29 -13.83 9.19 -3.47
CA GLY A 29 -13.20 8.79 -2.20
C GLY A 29 -12.80 7.31 -2.21
N LYS A 30 -13.50 6.49 -3.01
CA LYS A 30 -13.16 5.09 -3.30
C LYS A 30 -11.85 4.95 -4.07
N MET A 31 -11.57 5.79 -5.07
CA MET A 31 -10.29 5.78 -5.77
C MET A 31 -9.15 6.18 -4.84
N LEU A 32 -9.32 7.25 -4.05
CA LEU A 32 -8.30 7.68 -3.10
C LEU A 32 -8.00 6.58 -2.08
N LEU A 33 -9.04 6.10 -1.38
CA LEU A 33 -8.89 5.02 -0.39
C LEU A 33 -8.33 3.75 -1.02
N GLY A 34 -8.78 3.39 -2.23
CA GLY A 34 -8.29 2.22 -2.95
C GLY A 34 -6.79 2.31 -3.25
N THR A 35 -6.33 3.44 -3.76
CA THR A 35 -4.90 3.67 -4.05
C THR A 35 -4.04 3.76 -2.78
N MET A 36 -4.56 4.31 -1.68
CA MET A 36 -3.89 4.28 -0.38
C MET A 36 -3.72 2.86 0.14
N LEU A 37 -4.79 2.05 0.12
CA LEU A 37 -4.74 0.64 0.52
C LEU A 37 -3.77 -0.17 -0.34
N MET A 38 -3.72 0.09 -1.65
CA MET A 38 -2.72 -0.53 -2.53
C MET A 38 -1.30 -0.16 -2.12
N GLY A 39 -1.04 1.10 -1.75
CA GLY A 39 0.26 1.55 -1.26
C GLY A 39 0.67 0.85 0.04
N PHE A 40 -0.21 0.80 1.03
CA PHE A 40 0.03 0.08 2.29
C PHE A 40 0.25 -1.41 2.06
N GLY A 41 -0.59 -2.06 1.25
CA GLY A 41 -0.46 -3.47 0.92
C GLY A 41 0.87 -3.80 0.24
N MET A 42 1.27 -3.00 -0.74
CA MET A 42 2.56 -3.15 -1.42
C MET A 42 3.74 -2.96 -0.46
N PHE A 43 3.68 -1.94 0.40
CA PHE A 43 4.72 -1.70 1.40
C PHE A 43 4.88 -2.91 2.32
N ASN A 44 3.79 -3.41 2.90
CA ASN A 44 3.83 -4.57 3.80
C ASN A 44 4.41 -5.82 3.12
N LEU A 45 4.06 -6.07 1.86
CA LEU A 45 4.59 -7.23 1.13
C LEU A 45 6.09 -7.09 0.85
N VAL A 46 6.54 -5.92 0.38
CA VAL A 46 7.96 -5.67 0.09
C VAL A 46 8.79 -5.70 1.37
N GLU A 47 8.32 -5.02 2.41
CA GLU A 47 8.98 -4.93 3.72
C GLU A 47 9.05 -6.31 4.38
N GLY A 48 7.92 -7.03 4.49
CA GLY A 48 7.89 -8.35 5.11
C GLY A 48 8.72 -9.39 4.37
N VAL A 49 8.70 -9.40 3.02
CA VAL A 49 9.54 -10.32 2.24
C VAL A 49 11.02 -9.98 2.40
N ILE A 50 11.40 -8.72 2.24
CA ILE A 50 12.81 -8.35 2.26
C ILE A 50 13.38 -8.40 3.68
N ASN A 51 12.76 -7.74 4.65
CA ASN A 51 13.34 -7.59 5.98
C ASN A 51 13.11 -8.81 6.87
N HIS A 52 11.92 -9.42 6.83
CA HIS A 52 11.59 -10.51 7.75
C HIS A 52 12.03 -11.87 7.21
N GLN A 53 11.82 -12.12 5.91
CA GLN A 53 12.08 -13.44 5.31
C GLN A 53 13.46 -13.56 4.67
N LEU A 54 13.87 -12.58 3.86
CA LEU A 54 15.15 -12.66 3.13
C LEU A 54 16.34 -12.23 3.98
N LEU A 55 16.22 -11.11 4.68
CA LEU A 55 17.31 -10.56 5.48
C LEU A 55 17.24 -11.01 6.95
N GLY A 56 16.05 -11.30 7.48
CA GLY A 56 15.85 -11.67 8.90
C GLY A 56 16.34 -10.60 9.88
N ILE A 57 16.29 -9.33 9.49
CA ILE A 57 16.83 -8.20 10.28
C ILE A 57 15.76 -7.50 11.13
N HIS A 58 14.49 -7.83 10.91
CA HIS A 58 13.35 -7.30 11.63
C HIS A 58 12.23 -8.34 11.61
N HIS A 59 11.48 -8.47 12.70
CA HIS A 59 10.27 -9.28 12.73
C HIS A 59 9.11 -8.50 13.33
N VAL A 60 7.88 -8.85 12.94
CA VAL A 60 6.67 -8.13 13.36
C VAL A 60 6.51 -8.08 14.88
N ASN A 61 6.88 -9.18 15.55
CA ASN A 61 6.84 -9.28 17.01
C ASN A 61 8.09 -9.98 17.53
N GLU A 62 9.10 -9.19 17.86
CA GLU A 62 10.38 -9.68 18.42
C GLU A 62 10.29 -10.00 19.92
N THR A 63 9.16 -9.75 20.56
CA THR A 63 8.98 -10.02 22.01
C THR A 63 8.59 -11.47 22.31
N VAL A 64 8.14 -12.22 21.30
CA VAL A 64 7.80 -13.65 21.42
C VAL A 64 9.00 -14.53 21.07
N PRO A 65 8.99 -15.82 21.47
CA PRO A 65 10.02 -16.78 21.07
C PRO A 65 10.25 -16.81 19.54
N GLN A 66 11.50 -17.03 19.15
CA GLN A 66 11.93 -16.93 17.74
C GLN A 66 11.22 -17.92 16.81
N ASP A 67 10.88 -19.11 17.30
CA ASP A 67 10.10 -20.12 16.59
C ASP A 67 8.66 -19.65 16.26
N GLN A 68 8.20 -18.57 16.91
CA GLN A 68 6.88 -17.99 16.69
C GLN A 68 6.89 -16.77 15.76
N TRP A 69 8.05 -16.19 15.44
CA TRP A 69 8.15 -14.99 14.59
C TRP A 69 7.47 -15.21 13.22
N ILE A 70 7.63 -16.41 12.66
CA ILE A 70 7.08 -16.77 11.36
C ILE A 70 5.55 -16.60 11.28
N TYR A 71 4.81 -16.86 12.36
CA TYR A 71 3.36 -16.71 12.37
C TYR A 71 2.94 -15.25 12.26
N TRP A 72 3.67 -14.37 12.93
CA TRP A 72 3.42 -12.92 12.87
C TRP A 72 3.81 -12.34 11.52
N ASP A 73 4.95 -12.78 10.96
CA ASP A 73 5.40 -12.34 9.64
C ASP A 73 4.44 -12.78 8.52
N ILE A 74 3.96 -14.03 8.57
CA ILE A 74 2.95 -14.52 7.63
C ILE A 74 1.64 -13.75 7.79
N GLY A 75 1.19 -13.50 9.02
CA GLY A 75 -0.01 -12.69 9.28
C GLY A 75 0.10 -11.29 8.67
N PHE A 76 1.27 -10.68 8.79
CA PHE A 76 1.57 -9.37 8.20
C PHE A 76 1.55 -9.39 6.67
N LEU A 77 2.10 -10.43 6.03
CA LEU A 77 2.03 -10.62 4.58
C LEU A 77 0.60 -10.84 4.08
N ILE A 78 -0.19 -11.68 4.77
CA ILE A 78 -1.61 -11.90 4.45
C ILE A 78 -2.37 -10.57 4.53
N TRP A 79 -2.14 -9.80 5.60
CA TRP A 79 -2.76 -8.48 5.75
C TRP A 79 -2.37 -7.52 4.62
N GLY A 80 -1.09 -7.51 4.23
CA GLY A 80 -0.59 -6.78 3.06
C GLY A 80 -1.32 -7.16 1.77
N ALA A 81 -1.47 -8.46 1.50
CA ALA A 81 -2.18 -8.96 0.33
C ALA A 81 -3.67 -8.59 0.33
N LEU A 82 -4.34 -8.64 1.49
CA LEU A 82 -5.74 -8.22 1.63
C LEU A 82 -5.91 -6.72 1.36
N MET A 83 -5.03 -5.88 1.88
CA MET A 83 -5.05 -4.44 1.59
C MET A 83 -4.81 -4.16 0.10
N LEU A 84 -3.85 -4.84 -0.53
CA LEU A 84 -3.54 -4.66 -1.94
C LEU A 84 -4.72 -5.05 -2.84
N THR A 85 -5.28 -6.24 -2.62
CA THR A 85 -6.40 -6.76 -3.42
C THR A 85 -7.69 -5.98 -3.16
N GLY A 86 -7.99 -5.64 -1.91
CA GLY A 86 -9.12 -4.81 -1.52
C GLY A 86 -9.01 -3.39 -2.08
N GLY A 87 -7.82 -2.78 -2.01
CA GLY A 87 -7.53 -1.48 -2.60
C GLY A 87 -7.72 -1.46 -4.12
N LEU A 88 -7.24 -2.50 -4.81
CA LEU A 88 -7.44 -2.68 -6.25
C LEU A 88 -8.92 -2.81 -6.61
N ALA A 89 -9.68 -3.61 -5.86
CA ALA A 89 -11.11 -3.75 -6.07
C ALA A 89 -11.86 -2.42 -5.85
N LEU A 90 -11.49 -1.67 -4.82
CA LEU A 90 -12.11 -0.39 -4.48
C LEU A 90 -11.78 0.70 -5.51
N ALA A 91 -10.52 0.79 -5.95
CA ALA A 91 -10.10 1.72 -6.99
C ALA A 91 -10.82 1.45 -8.32
N ARG A 92 -11.00 0.17 -8.68
CA ARG A 92 -11.77 -0.25 -9.86
C ARG A 92 -13.25 0.14 -9.77
N ARG A 93 -13.87 0.04 -8.59
CA ARG A 93 -15.25 0.48 -8.36
C ARG A 93 -15.37 2.00 -8.46
N GLY A 94 -14.47 2.74 -7.80
CA GLY A 94 -14.45 4.20 -7.86
C GLY A 94 -14.32 4.74 -9.28
N LYS A 95 -13.49 4.11 -10.12
CA LYS A 95 -13.35 4.47 -11.55
C LYS A 95 -14.62 4.22 -12.37
N ARG A 96 -15.44 3.22 -12.02
CA ARG A 96 -16.71 2.92 -12.71
C ARG A 96 -17.83 3.90 -12.33
N GLU A 97 -17.79 4.40 -11.10
CA GLU A 97 -18.80 5.31 -10.55
C GLU A 97 -18.50 6.78 -10.86
N SER A 98 -17.23 7.14 -11.11
CA SER A 98 -16.87 8.42 -11.71
C SER A 98 -17.45 8.50 -13.12
N PRO A 99 -18.39 9.40 -13.42
CA PRO A 99 -18.93 9.57 -14.77
C PRO A 99 -17.79 10.00 -15.70
N GLY A 100 -17.46 9.15 -16.67
CA GLY A 100 -16.51 9.48 -17.72
C GLY A 100 -17.22 10.25 -18.84
N GLU A 101 -16.78 11.49 -19.03
CA GLU A 101 -16.86 12.29 -20.24
C GLU A 101 -16.84 11.44 -21.53
N PRO A 102 -17.71 11.72 -22.54
CA PRO A 102 -17.84 10.90 -23.74
C PRO A 102 -16.52 10.82 -24.54
N ARG A 103 -16.23 9.61 -25.05
CA ARG A 103 -15.04 9.26 -25.84
C ARG A 103 -14.89 10.12 -27.09
#